data_AF-A0A926BD15-F1
#
_entry.id   AF-A0A926BD15-F1
#
_cell.length_a   1.000
_cell.length_b   1.000
_cell.length_c   1.000
_cell.angle_alpha   90.00
_cell.angle_beta   90.00
_cell.angle_gamma   90.00
#
_symmetry.space_group_name_H-M   'P 1'
#
loop_
_entity.id
_entity.type
_entity.pdbx_description
1 polymer ?
#
loop_
_entity_poly.entity_id
_entity_poly.type
_entity_poly.pdbx_seq_one_letter_code
_entity_poly.pdbx_strand_id
1 'polypeptide(L)'
;MSDFPRAVFLNTIQAAYPFLQERVKHTPIIESWGVSERANCDAFGASLRLKMENQQRTGAFKIRGATWKVASLTDTEKARGVVSASAGNHGQGVALAARDAGVLATVFVPRTASIAKIAAMEGYGATVRLDGAEFADADLAAKIYAKETGATFIPAFDDDAVITGQGSLGLELLADAPDVDTVILPIGGGGLFAGVATALKETNPRIRIIGVQAEGADAAARSFAAGRLVPRTEPVDTLADGIAVKSPSPRTYAYIQHYADAVVTVADTFIAEAILLLLSRTKNLVEPSGAASLAALLSQPHLAQGKTVCLLCGGNLDLRLLSDLIERGLIRTHRYFRFVSACGDKPGGLASLLTEVAGGGGNVIEVIHNRLSASVPYGRAGVDLLVEVRDERHITDLTNRLEERGYPVTRLS
;
A
#
# COMPACT_ATOMS: atom_id res chain seq x y z
N MET A 1 -32.96 -13.97 1.73
CA MET A 1 -31.84 -13.09 2.14
C MET A 1 -32.05 -12.82 3.61
N SER A 2 -31.26 -13.43 4.49
CA SER A 2 -31.29 -13.10 5.92
C SER A 2 -30.88 -11.63 6.08
N ASP A 3 -31.68 -10.83 6.79
CA ASP A 3 -31.29 -9.48 7.20
C ASP A 3 -30.01 -9.57 8.03
N PHE A 4 -28.85 -9.33 7.39
CA PHE A 4 -27.61 -9.14 8.13
C PHE A 4 -27.59 -7.69 8.60
N PRO A 5 -27.23 -7.44 9.87
CA PRO A 5 -27.39 -6.12 10.48
C PRO A 5 -26.49 -5.11 9.79
N ARG A 6 -27.09 -4.18 9.03
CA ARG A 6 -26.39 -3.12 8.31
C ARG A 6 -27.18 -1.81 8.37
N ALA A 7 -26.46 -0.70 8.46
CA ALA A 7 -27.03 0.64 8.43
C ALA A 7 -26.70 1.38 7.12
N VAL A 8 -25.74 0.89 6.34
CA VAL A 8 -25.36 1.48 5.07
C VAL A 8 -25.97 0.67 3.92
N PHE A 9 -26.74 1.36 3.10
CA PHE A 9 -27.41 0.86 1.91
C PHE A 9 -27.03 1.74 0.72
N LEU A 10 -27.29 1.28 -0.50
CA LEU A 10 -27.01 2.04 -1.73
C LEU A 10 -27.64 3.43 -1.72
N ASN A 11 -28.89 3.56 -1.25
CA ASN A 11 -29.59 4.85 -1.19
C ASN A 11 -28.89 5.84 -0.24
N THR A 12 -28.32 5.38 0.88
CA THR A 12 -27.54 6.21 1.80
C THR A 12 -26.29 6.75 1.12
N ILE A 13 -25.59 5.90 0.35
CA ILE A 13 -24.41 6.29 -0.42
C ILE A 13 -24.77 7.29 -1.53
N GLN A 14 -25.85 7.01 -2.28
CA GLN A 14 -26.37 7.89 -3.32
C GLN A 14 -26.78 9.26 -2.78
N ALA A 15 -27.39 9.32 -1.59
CA ALA A 15 -27.76 10.58 -0.95
C ALA A 15 -26.54 11.41 -0.52
N ALA A 16 -25.45 10.75 -0.09
CA ALA A 16 -24.20 11.43 0.30
C ALA A 16 -23.36 11.88 -0.91
N TYR A 17 -23.51 11.23 -2.06
CA TYR A 17 -22.63 11.43 -3.21
C TYR A 17 -22.62 12.86 -3.77
N PRO A 18 -23.75 13.57 -3.93
CA PRO A 18 -23.76 14.94 -4.44
C PRO A 18 -22.93 15.92 -3.60
N PHE A 19 -22.89 15.72 -2.28
CA PHE A 19 -22.06 16.52 -1.39
C PHE A 19 -20.56 16.17 -1.53
N LEU A 20 -20.26 14.87 -1.69
CA LEU A 20 -18.90 14.37 -1.80
C LEU A 20 -18.25 14.72 -3.14
N GLN A 21 -18.96 14.59 -4.27
CA GLN A 21 -18.41 14.83 -5.61
C GLN A 21 -17.82 16.25 -5.78
N GLU A 22 -18.30 17.24 -5.02
CA GLU A 22 -17.78 18.60 -5.02
C GLU A 22 -16.50 18.77 -4.17
N ARG A 23 -16.23 17.83 -3.26
CA ARG A 23 -15.20 17.93 -2.21
C ARG A 23 -14.11 16.87 -2.32
N VAL A 24 -14.36 15.77 -3.03
CA VAL A 24 -13.33 14.79 -3.36
C VAL A 24 -13.11 14.79 -4.87
N LYS A 25 -11.93 14.36 -5.31
CA LYS A 25 -11.67 14.20 -6.74
C LYS A 25 -12.40 12.95 -7.24
N HIS A 26 -13.04 13.06 -8.39
CA HIS A 26 -13.36 11.89 -9.21
C HIS A 26 -12.05 11.39 -9.81
N THR A 27 -11.51 10.29 -9.29
CA THR A 27 -10.20 9.78 -9.72
C THR A 27 -10.31 8.98 -11.02
N PRO A 28 -9.29 8.98 -11.89
CA PRO A 28 -9.40 8.31 -13.17
C PRO A 28 -9.39 6.78 -13.02
N ILE A 29 -10.00 6.11 -14.00
CA ILE A 29 -9.65 4.73 -14.35
C ILE A 29 -8.68 4.78 -15.52
N ILE A 30 -7.57 4.05 -15.41
CA ILE A 30 -6.58 3.93 -16.49
C ILE A 30 -6.41 2.48 -16.92
N GLU A 31 -5.96 2.29 -18.14
CA GLU A 31 -5.51 1.00 -18.66
C GLU A 31 -4.00 1.05 -18.88
N SER A 32 -3.34 -0.10 -18.77
CA SER A 32 -1.93 -0.21 -19.09
C SER A 32 -1.63 -1.56 -19.69
N TRP A 33 -1.21 -1.56 -20.95
CA TRP A 33 -0.83 -2.78 -21.67
C TRP A 33 0.27 -3.55 -20.93
N GLY A 34 1.36 -2.88 -20.53
CA GLY A 34 2.48 -3.54 -19.84
C GLY A 34 2.14 -4.08 -18.45
N VAL A 35 1.16 -3.49 -17.75
CA VAL A 35 0.65 -4.07 -16.48
C VAL A 35 -0.24 -5.28 -16.77
N SER A 36 -1.13 -5.17 -17.76
CA SER A 36 -2.06 -6.23 -18.15
C SER A 36 -1.31 -7.48 -18.66
N GLU A 37 -0.29 -7.28 -19.49
CA GLU A 37 0.62 -8.32 -19.97
C GLU A 37 1.34 -9.00 -18.80
N ARG A 38 1.91 -8.22 -17.87
CA ARG A 38 2.63 -8.77 -16.72
C ARG A 38 1.72 -9.55 -15.76
N ALA A 39 0.48 -9.10 -15.59
CA ALA A 39 -0.55 -9.78 -14.81
C ALA A 39 -1.20 -10.98 -15.53
N ASN A 40 -0.80 -11.23 -16.79
CA ASN A 40 -1.27 -12.35 -17.60
C ASN A 40 -2.80 -12.41 -17.74
N CYS A 41 -3.47 -11.24 -17.80
CA CYS A 41 -4.93 -11.18 -17.84
C CYS A 41 -5.52 -11.78 -19.13
N ASP A 42 -4.82 -11.64 -20.26
CA ASP A 42 -5.25 -12.17 -21.56
C ASP A 42 -5.41 -13.70 -21.55
N ALA A 43 -4.54 -14.41 -20.81
CA ALA A 43 -4.62 -15.87 -20.66
C ALA A 43 -5.90 -16.33 -19.94
N PHE A 44 -6.57 -15.42 -19.22
CA PHE A 44 -7.84 -15.65 -18.53
C PHE A 44 -9.02 -14.93 -19.20
N GLY A 45 -8.81 -14.39 -20.41
CA GLY A 45 -9.85 -13.66 -21.14
C GLY A 45 -10.34 -12.41 -20.40
N ALA A 46 -9.48 -11.78 -19.60
CA ALA A 46 -9.81 -10.65 -18.77
C ALA A 46 -9.13 -9.36 -19.26
N SER A 47 -9.83 -8.23 -19.19
CA SER A 47 -9.25 -6.90 -19.41
C SER A 47 -9.01 -6.22 -18.07
N LEU A 48 -7.87 -5.56 -17.89
CA LEU A 48 -7.48 -4.92 -16.63
C LEU A 48 -7.56 -3.40 -16.70
N ARG A 49 -8.30 -2.83 -15.74
CA ARG A 49 -8.41 -1.40 -15.46
C ARG A 49 -7.90 -1.10 -14.05
N LEU A 50 -7.34 0.08 -13.84
CA LEU A 50 -6.78 0.53 -12.56
C LEU A 50 -7.55 1.77 -12.08
N LYS A 51 -8.22 1.70 -10.92
CA LYS A 51 -8.88 2.86 -10.30
C LYS A 51 -7.89 3.59 -9.39
N MET A 52 -7.55 4.82 -9.74
CA MET A 52 -6.39 5.55 -9.23
C MET A 52 -6.67 6.38 -7.97
N GLU A 53 -7.16 5.75 -6.90
CA GLU A 53 -7.41 6.45 -5.62
C GLU A 53 -6.14 6.97 -4.93
N ASN A 54 -4.95 6.53 -5.35
CA ASN A 54 -3.68 7.15 -4.98
C ASN A 54 -3.55 8.61 -5.46
N GLN A 55 -4.36 9.04 -6.43
CA GLN A 55 -4.41 10.43 -6.93
C GLN A 55 -5.47 11.29 -6.24
N GLN A 56 -6.18 10.73 -5.27
CA GLN A 56 -7.16 11.44 -4.47
C GLN A 56 -6.51 12.59 -3.66
N ARG A 57 -7.32 13.52 -3.17
CA ARG A 57 -6.87 14.47 -2.13
C ARG A 57 -6.26 13.69 -0.97
N THR A 58 -5.19 14.22 -0.38
CA THR A 58 -4.34 13.51 0.60
C THR A 58 -3.66 12.23 0.11
N GLY A 59 -3.69 11.93 -1.20
CA GLY A 59 -3.02 10.75 -1.78
C GLY A 59 -3.68 9.40 -1.48
N ALA A 60 -4.90 9.36 -0.94
CA ALA A 60 -5.59 8.11 -0.64
C ALA A 60 -7.11 8.29 -0.50
N PHE A 61 -7.85 7.17 -0.60
CA PHE A 61 -9.32 7.15 -0.52
C PHE A 61 -9.91 7.70 0.79
N LYS A 62 -9.13 7.72 1.88
CA LYS A 62 -9.59 7.99 3.25
C LYS A 62 -10.33 9.31 3.41
N ILE A 63 -10.01 10.32 2.59
CA ILE A 63 -10.68 11.62 2.60
C ILE A 63 -12.18 11.51 2.33
N ARG A 64 -12.65 10.49 1.59
CA ARG A 64 -14.08 10.32 1.26
C ARG A 64 -14.92 10.08 2.51
N GLY A 65 -14.60 9.04 3.27
CA GLY A 65 -15.26 8.75 4.54
C GLY A 65 -15.03 9.82 5.61
N ALA A 66 -13.83 10.40 5.68
CA ALA A 66 -13.55 11.50 6.63
C ALA A 66 -14.43 12.73 6.35
N THR A 67 -14.53 13.13 5.07
CA THR A 67 -15.35 14.28 4.63
C THR A 67 -16.81 14.06 4.96
N TRP A 68 -17.37 12.88 4.65
CA TRP A 68 -18.77 12.59 4.97
C TRP A 68 -19.01 12.52 6.48
N LYS A 69 -18.12 11.86 7.24
CA LYS A 69 -18.27 11.78 8.69
C LYS A 69 -18.27 13.17 9.33
N VAL A 70 -17.30 14.03 8.99
CA VAL A 70 -17.24 15.40 9.53
C VAL A 70 -18.46 16.22 9.13
N ALA A 71 -18.93 16.09 7.88
CA ALA A 71 -20.11 16.79 7.41
C ALA A 71 -21.39 16.38 8.16
N SER A 72 -21.52 15.09 8.48
CA SER A 72 -22.66 14.51 9.20
C SER A 72 -22.74 14.89 10.69
N LEU A 73 -21.70 15.51 11.24
CA LEU A 73 -21.71 15.98 12.63
C LEU A 73 -22.67 17.15 12.81
N THR A 74 -23.32 17.19 13.97
CA THR A 74 -24.11 18.33 14.43
C THR A 74 -23.21 19.55 14.68
N ASP A 75 -23.80 20.75 14.70
CA ASP A 75 -23.05 21.99 14.97
C ASP A 75 -22.41 21.97 16.37
N THR A 76 -23.07 21.36 17.35
CA THR A 76 -22.52 21.16 18.69
C THR A 76 -21.27 20.27 18.69
N GLU A 77 -21.29 19.18 17.92
CA GLU A 77 -20.13 18.30 17.77
C GLU A 77 -19.00 19.00 17.01
N LYS A 78 -19.32 19.71 15.92
CA LYS A 78 -18.35 20.51 15.15
C LYS A 78 -17.69 21.58 16.02
N ALA A 79 -18.44 22.26 16.87
CA ALA A 79 -17.93 23.27 17.79
C ALA A 79 -16.95 22.71 18.83
N ARG A 80 -17.08 21.42 19.20
CA ARG A 80 -16.15 20.73 20.10
C ARG A 80 -14.91 20.17 19.39
N GLY A 81 -14.89 20.19 18.07
CA GLY A 81 -13.82 19.65 17.25
C GLY A 81 -13.87 18.12 17.10
N VAL A 82 -12.93 17.61 16.31
CA VAL A 82 -12.78 16.19 16.03
C VAL A 82 -11.42 15.68 16.47
N VAL A 83 -11.37 14.40 16.82
CA VAL A 83 -10.14 13.72 17.20
C VAL A 83 -10.00 12.38 16.48
N SER A 84 -8.79 11.99 16.12
CA SER A 84 -8.52 10.66 15.59
C SER A 84 -7.14 10.17 16.01
N ALA A 85 -6.88 8.88 15.81
CA ALA A 85 -5.56 8.28 15.96
C ALA A 85 -5.13 7.63 14.64
N SER A 86 -4.08 8.15 14.02
CA SER A 86 -3.48 7.58 12.81
C SER A 86 -2.22 8.33 12.41
N ALA A 87 -1.10 7.62 12.35
CA ALA A 87 0.13 8.13 11.72
C ALA A 87 0.08 8.08 10.17
N GLY A 88 -1.09 7.90 9.54
CA GLY A 88 -1.22 7.51 8.15
C GLY A 88 -2.31 8.23 7.37
N ASN A 89 -2.84 7.55 6.35
CA ASN A 89 -3.82 8.10 5.41
C ASN A 89 -5.11 8.58 6.08
N HIS A 90 -5.52 7.93 7.18
CA HIS A 90 -6.70 8.36 7.91
C HIS A 90 -6.51 9.69 8.63
N GLY A 91 -5.36 9.88 9.29
CA GLY A 91 -5.03 11.14 9.97
C GLY A 91 -4.99 12.31 9.01
N GLN A 92 -4.36 12.13 7.84
CA GLN A 92 -4.37 13.15 6.78
C GLN A 92 -5.78 13.42 6.24
N GLY A 93 -6.58 12.37 6.01
CA GLY A 93 -7.97 12.51 5.57
C GLY A 93 -8.83 13.28 6.56
N VAL A 94 -8.71 13.00 7.87
CA VAL A 94 -9.42 13.73 8.93
C VAL A 94 -8.95 15.18 9.01
N ALA A 95 -7.64 15.42 8.98
CA ALA A 95 -7.07 16.76 9.02
C ALA A 95 -7.61 17.64 7.88
N LEU A 96 -7.56 17.13 6.64
CA LEU A 96 -8.06 17.87 5.48
C LEU A 96 -9.59 18.07 5.52
N ALA A 97 -10.35 17.03 5.87
CA ALA A 97 -11.81 17.11 5.97
C ALA A 97 -12.25 18.14 7.02
N ALA A 98 -11.59 18.16 8.18
CA ALA A 98 -11.90 19.10 9.25
C ALA A 98 -11.57 20.54 8.85
N ARG A 99 -10.40 20.76 8.22
CA ARG A 99 -10.01 22.07 7.69
C ARG A 99 -11.03 22.62 6.71
N ASP A 100 -11.44 21.82 5.73
CA ASP A 100 -12.41 22.24 4.72
C ASP A 100 -13.81 22.52 5.33
N ALA A 101 -14.13 21.90 6.46
CA ALA A 101 -15.36 22.12 7.21
C ALA A 101 -15.27 23.24 8.26
N GLY A 102 -14.09 23.87 8.44
CA GLY A 102 -13.86 24.85 9.50
C GLY A 102 -13.90 24.27 10.92
N VAL A 103 -13.60 22.99 11.08
CA VAL A 103 -13.65 22.25 12.35
C VAL A 103 -12.23 22.02 12.87
N LEU A 104 -12.02 22.19 14.18
CA LEU A 104 -10.73 21.89 14.82
C LEU A 104 -10.46 20.38 14.79
N ALA A 105 -9.26 19.98 14.38
CA ALA A 105 -8.83 18.58 14.37
C ALA A 105 -7.60 18.35 15.25
N THR A 106 -7.67 17.32 16.09
CA THR A 106 -6.53 16.79 16.84
C THR A 106 -6.23 15.37 16.35
N VAL A 107 -4.99 15.07 15.97
CA VAL A 107 -4.59 13.72 15.55
C VAL A 107 -3.51 13.18 16.46
N PHE A 108 -3.80 12.07 17.13
CA PHE A 108 -2.82 11.34 17.92
C PHE A 108 -2.02 10.39 17.04
N VAL A 109 -0.71 10.39 17.23
CA VAL A 109 0.22 9.53 16.49
C VAL A 109 1.28 8.98 17.45
N PRO A 110 1.76 7.74 17.25
CA PRO A 110 2.89 7.22 18.01
C PRO A 110 4.15 8.07 17.81
N ARG A 111 5.03 8.08 18.81
CA ARG A 111 6.32 8.80 18.74
C ARG A 111 7.25 8.33 17.61
N THR A 112 7.01 7.13 17.09
CA THR A 112 7.74 6.50 15.98
C THR A 112 7.18 6.84 14.59
N ALA A 113 6.12 7.65 14.51
CA ALA A 113 5.49 8.03 13.25
C ALA A 113 6.45 8.78 12.31
N SER A 114 6.32 8.54 11.01
CA SER A 114 7.13 9.23 9.99
C SER A 114 6.91 10.74 10.04
N ILE A 115 8.02 11.49 10.06
CA ILE A 115 8.03 12.97 10.07
C ILE A 115 7.25 13.52 8.88
N ALA A 116 7.35 12.89 7.70
CA ALA A 116 6.63 13.32 6.51
C ALA A 116 5.10 13.24 6.70
N LYS A 117 4.61 12.18 7.37
CA LYS A 117 3.18 12.01 7.62
C LYS A 117 2.67 12.99 8.68
N ILE A 118 3.48 13.29 9.72
CA ILE A 118 3.19 14.35 10.71
C ILE A 118 3.08 15.71 10.02
N ALA A 119 4.10 16.10 9.26
CA ALA A 119 4.15 17.38 8.56
C ALA A 119 2.97 17.55 7.58
N ALA A 120 2.53 16.47 6.92
CA ALA A 120 1.34 16.51 6.07
C ALA A 120 0.06 16.83 6.87
N MET A 121 -0.14 16.20 8.04
CA MET A 121 -1.31 16.46 8.90
C MET A 121 -1.31 17.88 9.45
N GLU A 122 -0.16 18.38 9.92
CA GLU A 122 0.00 19.77 10.38
C GLU A 122 -0.20 20.77 9.24
N GLY A 123 0.30 20.46 8.04
CA GLY A 123 0.10 21.25 6.82
C GLY A 123 -1.38 21.32 6.39
N TYR A 124 -2.20 20.35 6.78
CA TYR A 124 -3.65 20.40 6.65
C TYR A 124 -4.35 21.08 7.84
N GLY A 125 -3.63 21.60 8.82
CA GLY A 125 -4.17 22.38 9.93
C GLY A 125 -4.62 21.57 11.15
N ALA A 126 -4.28 20.28 11.23
CA ALA A 126 -4.52 19.51 12.43
C ALA A 126 -3.45 19.78 13.50
N THR A 127 -3.87 19.76 14.77
CA THR A 127 -2.94 19.67 15.90
C THR A 127 -2.51 18.21 16.07
N VAL A 128 -1.24 17.91 15.83
CA VAL A 128 -0.70 16.55 16.01
C VAL A 128 -0.17 16.38 17.44
N ARG A 129 -0.58 15.30 18.11
CA ARG A 129 -0.11 14.93 19.46
C ARG A 129 0.63 13.61 19.41
N LEU A 130 1.91 13.65 19.82
CA LEU A 130 2.77 12.48 19.90
C LEU A 130 2.53 11.76 21.23
N ASP A 131 1.88 10.59 21.18
CA ASP A 131 1.59 9.80 22.37
C ASP A 131 1.84 8.32 22.14
N GLY A 132 2.40 7.65 23.15
CA GLY A 132 2.72 6.23 23.07
C GLY A 132 3.95 5.84 22.26
N ALA A 133 4.34 4.58 22.41
CA ALA A 133 5.36 3.95 21.57
C ALA A 133 4.72 3.26 20.36
N GLU A 134 3.50 2.75 20.53
CA GLU A 134 2.76 2.01 19.51
C GLU A 134 1.44 2.70 19.12
N PHE A 135 0.86 2.26 18.01
CA PHE A 135 -0.45 2.78 17.56
C PHE A 135 -1.56 2.58 18.59
N ALA A 136 -1.55 1.47 19.34
CA ALA A 136 -2.57 1.17 20.34
C ALA A 136 -2.61 2.22 21.46
N ASP A 137 -1.45 2.71 21.87
CA ASP A 137 -1.32 3.77 22.87
C ASP A 137 -1.92 5.09 22.35
N ALA A 138 -1.59 5.48 21.11
CA ALA A 138 -2.11 6.68 20.48
C ALA A 138 -3.65 6.63 20.29
N ASP A 139 -4.19 5.46 19.93
CA ASP A 139 -5.63 5.23 19.83
C ASP A 139 -6.34 5.34 21.19
N LEU A 140 -5.74 4.79 22.25
CA LEU A 140 -6.25 4.93 23.60
C LEU A 140 -6.24 6.40 24.05
N ALA A 141 -5.12 7.11 23.83
CA ALA A 141 -4.98 8.53 24.17
C ALA A 141 -6.01 9.40 23.44
N ALA A 142 -6.23 9.15 22.14
CA ALA A 142 -7.27 9.84 21.37
C ALA A 142 -8.68 9.61 21.92
N LYS A 143 -9.01 8.39 22.35
CA LYS A 143 -10.31 8.05 22.95
C LYS A 143 -10.49 8.69 24.32
N ILE A 144 -9.43 8.77 25.12
CA ILE A 144 -9.45 9.48 26.41
C ILE A 144 -9.68 10.97 26.17
N TYR A 145 -8.91 11.59 25.26
CA TYR A 145 -9.05 12.99 24.89
C TYR A 145 -10.47 13.32 24.39
N ALA A 146 -11.06 12.44 23.57
CA ALA A 146 -12.45 12.58 23.10
C ALA A 146 -13.43 12.67 24.28
N LYS A 147 -13.27 11.80 25.29
CA LYS A 147 -14.12 11.79 26.48
C LYS A 147 -13.94 13.03 27.36
N GLU A 148 -12.71 13.50 27.52
CA GLU A 148 -12.38 14.64 28.39
C GLU A 148 -12.80 15.99 27.78
N THR A 149 -12.62 16.16 26.47
CA THR A 149 -12.89 17.44 25.77
C THR A 149 -14.28 17.50 25.15
N GLY A 150 -14.93 16.36 24.97
CA GLY A 150 -16.17 16.24 24.21
C GLY A 150 -15.98 16.31 22.69
N ALA A 151 -14.74 16.29 22.19
CA ALA A 151 -14.45 16.21 20.77
C ALA A 151 -14.92 14.86 20.20
N THR A 152 -15.42 14.85 18.96
CA THR A 152 -15.92 13.63 18.33
C THR A 152 -14.77 12.78 17.80
N PHE A 153 -14.64 11.56 18.30
CA PHE A 153 -13.68 10.60 17.75
C PHE A 153 -14.11 10.13 16.36
N ILE A 154 -13.19 10.17 15.39
CA ILE A 154 -13.41 9.78 13.99
C ILE A 154 -12.70 8.45 13.73
N PRO A 155 -13.43 7.32 13.67
CA PRO A 155 -12.84 6.00 13.44
C PRO A 155 -12.25 5.87 12.05
N ALA A 156 -11.21 5.05 11.90
CA ALA A 156 -10.56 4.80 10.62
C ALA A 156 -11.41 3.99 9.63
N PHE A 157 -12.39 3.23 10.12
CA PHE A 157 -13.22 2.34 9.30
C PHE A 157 -14.54 1.92 9.97
N ASP A 158 -14.58 1.77 11.29
CA ASP A 158 -15.71 1.19 12.02
C ASP A 158 -16.83 2.20 12.33
N ASP A 159 -17.38 2.84 11.30
CA ASP A 159 -18.43 3.86 11.41
C ASP A 159 -19.26 3.92 10.13
N ASP A 160 -20.59 4.04 10.25
CA ASP A 160 -21.51 3.98 9.10
C ASP A 160 -21.37 5.19 8.18
N ALA A 161 -21.07 6.38 8.71
CA ALA A 161 -20.80 7.54 7.88
C ALA A 161 -19.44 7.37 7.18
N VAL A 162 -18.41 6.87 7.86
CA VAL A 162 -17.13 6.57 7.20
C VAL A 162 -17.35 5.58 6.05
N ILE A 163 -18.07 4.48 6.26
CA ILE A 163 -18.42 3.48 5.24
C ILE A 163 -19.23 4.11 4.10
N THR A 164 -20.25 4.91 4.41
CA THR A 164 -21.07 5.63 3.42
C THR A 164 -20.20 6.49 2.51
N GLY A 165 -19.28 7.27 3.10
CA GLY A 165 -18.38 8.12 2.32
C GLY A 165 -17.44 7.29 1.45
N GLN A 166 -16.89 6.18 1.94
CA GLN A 166 -16.08 5.30 1.10
C GLN A 166 -16.88 4.70 -0.07
N GLY A 167 -18.18 4.47 0.12
CA GLY A 167 -19.08 3.96 -0.92
C GLY A 167 -19.23 4.86 -2.13
N SER A 168 -18.96 6.17 -2.01
CA SER A 168 -18.92 7.09 -3.16
C SER A 168 -18.00 6.61 -4.28
N LEU A 169 -16.89 5.94 -3.92
CA LEU A 169 -15.97 5.35 -4.88
C LEU A 169 -16.61 4.23 -5.71
N GLY A 170 -17.52 3.45 -5.10
CA GLY A 170 -18.27 2.42 -5.81
C GLY A 170 -19.22 3.00 -6.86
N LEU A 171 -19.81 4.17 -6.59
CA LEU A 171 -20.63 4.89 -7.58
C LEU A 171 -19.78 5.41 -8.75
N GLU A 172 -18.61 5.97 -8.47
CA GLU A 172 -17.68 6.39 -9.54
C GLU A 172 -17.19 5.21 -10.37
N LEU A 173 -16.89 4.06 -9.74
CA LEU A 173 -16.55 2.83 -10.45
C LEU A 173 -17.66 2.39 -11.41
N LEU A 174 -18.93 2.43 -10.99
CA LEU A 174 -20.07 2.09 -11.84
C LEU A 174 -20.28 3.09 -12.99
N ALA A 175 -19.99 4.37 -12.75
CA ALA A 175 -20.09 5.40 -13.78
C ALA A 175 -18.97 5.26 -14.83
N ASP A 176 -17.73 5.04 -14.39
CA ASP A 176 -16.54 4.96 -15.24
C ASP A 176 -16.40 3.58 -15.93
N ALA A 177 -16.93 2.54 -15.31
CA ALA A 177 -16.85 1.15 -15.74
C ALA A 177 -18.20 0.43 -15.58
N PRO A 178 -19.25 0.86 -16.32
CA PRO A 178 -20.60 0.29 -16.20
C PRO A 178 -20.69 -1.19 -16.59
N ASP A 179 -19.65 -1.69 -17.26
CA ASP A 179 -19.47 -3.04 -17.74
C ASP A 179 -18.54 -3.88 -16.86
N VAL A 180 -18.18 -3.42 -15.65
CA VAL A 180 -17.28 -4.15 -14.76
C VAL A 180 -17.86 -5.50 -14.34
N ASP A 181 -17.05 -6.55 -14.46
CA ASP A 181 -17.39 -7.92 -14.03
C ASP A 181 -16.76 -8.25 -12.68
N THR A 182 -15.52 -7.82 -12.46
CA THR A 182 -14.74 -8.12 -11.25
C THR A 182 -14.08 -6.85 -10.68
N VAL A 183 -14.19 -6.62 -9.37
CA VAL A 183 -13.48 -5.56 -8.65
C VAL A 183 -12.60 -6.18 -7.57
N ILE A 184 -11.32 -5.81 -7.56
CA ILE A 184 -10.32 -6.27 -6.61
C ILE A 184 -9.87 -5.09 -5.76
N LEU A 185 -9.98 -5.21 -4.45
CA LEU A 185 -9.69 -4.11 -3.53
C LEU A 185 -9.07 -4.60 -2.20
N PRO A 186 -8.23 -3.79 -1.56
CA PRO A 186 -7.54 -4.19 -0.35
C PRO A 186 -8.45 -4.10 0.88
N ILE A 187 -8.23 -4.98 1.86
CA ILE A 187 -8.94 -5.06 3.13
C ILE A 187 -7.97 -4.85 4.29
N GLY A 188 -8.07 -3.70 4.94
CA GLY A 188 -7.54 -3.48 6.29
C GLY A 188 -8.62 -3.78 7.32
N GLY A 189 -9.13 -2.73 7.97
CA GLY A 189 -10.29 -2.83 8.86
C GLY A 189 -11.65 -2.96 8.15
N GLY A 190 -11.69 -3.07 6.82
CA GLY A 190 -12.93 -3.37 6.07
C GLY A 190 -13.85 -2.20 5.72
N GLY A 191 -13.60 -0.97 6.17
CA GLY A 191 -14.49 0.17 5.88
C GLY A 191 -14.58 0.56 4.40
N LEU A 192 -13.46 0.52 3.68
CA LEU A 192 -13.42 0.70 2.21
C LEU A 192 -14.22 -0.38 1.51
N PHE A 193 -13.95 -1.64 1.87
CA PHE A 193 -14.62 -2.80 1.32
C PHE A 193 -16.13 -2.69 1.51
N ALA A 194 -16.59 -2.43 2.73
CA ALA A 194 -18.00 -2.31 3.06
C ALA A 194 -18.71 -1.27 2.19
N GLY A 195 -18.14 -0.07 2.05
CA GLY A 195 -18.75 1.00 1.27
C GLY A 195 -18.81 0.68 -0.22
N VAL A 196 -17.67 0.30 -0.81
CA VAL A 196 -17.59 -0.01 -2.24
C VAL A 196 -18.45 -1.23 -2.59
N ALA A 197 -18.38 -2.29 -1.78
CA ALA A 197 -19.15 -3.50 -2.03
C ALA A 197 -20.66 -3.28 -1.93
N THR A 198 -21.11 -2.45 -0.99
CA THR A 198 -22.53 -2.04 -0.89
C THR A 198 -22.98 -1.36 -2.19
N ALA A 199 -22.23 -0.37 -2.67
CA ALA A 199 -22.59 0.33 -3.91
C ALA A 199 -22.64 -0.60 -5.13
N LEU A 200 -21.65 -1.49 -5.26
CA LEU A 200 -21.54 -2.42 -6.39
C LEU A 200 -22.60 -3.53 -6.35
N LYS A 201 -22.69 -4.30 -5.26
CA LYS A 201 -23.57 -5.48 -5.16
C LYS A 201 -25.05 -5.12 -5.14
N GLU A 202 -25.42 -3.98 -4.56
CA GLU A 202 -26.83 -3.53 -4.58
C GLU A 202 -27.24 -2.95 -5.93
N THR A 203 -26.30 -2.42 -6.71
CA THR A 203 -26.58 -1.98 -8.09
C THR A 203 -26.64 -3.16 -9.06
N ASN A 204 -25.65 -4.06 -8.98
CA ASN A 204 -25.59 -5.26 -9.78
C ASN A 204 -24.97 -6.41 -8.96
N PRO A 205 -25.78 -7.36 -8.45
CA PRO A 205 -25.29 -8.43 -7.58
C PRO A 205 -24.34 -9.41 -8.27
N ARG A 206 -24.28 -9.38 -9.62
CA ARG A 206 -23.38 -10.22 -10.42
C ARG A 206 -21.93 -9.73 -10.42
N ILE A 207 -21.67 -8.47 -10.05
CA ILE A 207 -20.30 -7.96 -9.96
C ILE A 207 -19.57 -8.77 -8.89
N ARG A 208 -18.46 -9.39 -9.27
CA ARG A 208 -17.60 -10.16 -8.38
C ARG A 208 -16.66 -9.23 -7.63
N ILE A 209 -16.53 -9.41 -6.32
CA ILE A 209 -15.72 -8.57 -5.45
C ILE A 209 -14.72 -9.44 -4.69
N ILE A 210 -13.45 -9.13 -4.88
CA ILE A 210 -12.33 -9.87 -4.29
C ILE A 210 -11.61 -8.96 -3.30
N GLY A 211 -11.68 -9.31 -2.02
CA GLY A 211 -10.89 -8.70 -0.97
C GLY A 211 -9.45 -9.19 -0.98
N VAL A 212 -8.48 -8.30 -0.76
CA VAL A 212 -7.06 -8.67 -0.69
C VAL A 212 -6.44 -8.23 0.63
N GLN A 213 -5.70 -9.12 1.29
CA GLN A 213 -4.86 -8.78 2.44
C GLN A 213 -3.40 -9.17 2.20
N ALA A 214 -2.48 -8.53 2.91
CA ALA A 214 -1.12 -9.06 3.02
C ALA A 214 -1.13 -10.32 3.91
N GLU A 215 -0.30 -11.31 3.60
CA GLU A 215 -0.18 -12.56 4.39
C GLU A 215 0.12 -12.29 5.87
N GLY A 216 0.96 -11.30 6.15
CA GLY A 216 1.29 -10.87 7.50
C GLY A 216 0.17 -10.16 8.27
N ALA A 217 -0.98 -9.88 7.62
CA ALA A 217 -2.15 -9.20 8.19
C ALA A 217 -3.49 -9.79 7.71
N ASP A 218 -3.55 -11.12 7.58
CA ASP A 218 -4.64 -11.93 6.98
C ASP A 218 -5.93 -12.11 7.83
N ALA A 219 -6.18 -11.25 8.82
CA ALA A 219 -7.26 -11.46 9.80
C ALA A 219 -8.67 -11.56 9.17
N ALA A 220 -8.96 -10.76 8.14
CA ALA A 220 -10.23 -10.81 7.41
C ALA A 220 -10.33 -12.04 6.52
N ALA A 221 -9.23 -12.49 5.89
CA ALA A 221 -9.20 -13.72 5.11
C ALA A 221 -9.49 -14.95 5.99
N ARG A 222 -8.83 -15.04 7.17
CA ARG A 222 -9.12 -16.07 8.18
C ARG A 222 -10.57 -16.03 8.63
N SER A 223 -11.08 -14.83 8.92
CA SER A 223 -12.46 -14.65 9.37
C SER A 223 -13.49 -15.04 8.31
N PHE A 224 -13.24 -14.69 7.05
CA PHE A 224 -14.10 -15.01 5.92
C PHE A 224 -14.17 -16.53 5.69
N ALA A 225 -13.01 -17.20 5.65
CA ALA A 225 -12.93 -18.65 5.49
C ALA A 225 -13.58 -19.42 6.66
N ALA A 226 -13.46 -18.90 7.89
CA ALA A 226 -14.04 -19.52 9.08
C ALA A 226 -15.55 -19.26 9.25
N GLY A 227 -16.13 -18.33 8.49
CA GLY A 227 -17.53 -17.90 8.67
C GLY A 227 -17.81 -17.21 10.01
N ARG A 228 -16.77 -16.77 10.73
CA ARG A 228 -16.84 -15.99 11.98
C ARG A 228 -15.60 -15.14 12.13
N LEU A 229 -15.65 -14.10 12.97
CA LEU A 229 -14.45 -13.32 13.32
C LEU A 229 -13.35 -14.20 13.93
N VAL A 230 -12.16 -14.10 13.36
CA VAL A 230 -10.91 -14.72 13.83
C VAL A 230 -9.83 -13.64 13.89
N PRO A 231 -9.73 -12.89 15.01
CA PRO A 231 -8.67 -11.92 15.23
C PRO A 231 -7.29 -12.57 15.24
N ARG A 232 -6.26 -11.82 14.82
CA ARG A 232 -4.87 -12.22 15.01
C ARG A 232 -4.42 -11.95 16.45
N THR A 233 -3.81 -12.97 17.04
CA THR A 233 -3.07 -12.86 18.30
C THR A 233 -1.64 -12.42 18.07
N GLU A 234 -1.05 -12.81 16.94
CA GLU A 234 0.30 -12.43 16.54
C GLU A 234 0.37 -10.96 16.15
N PRO A 235 1.57 -10.34 16.25
CA PRO A 235 1.83 -9.07 15.58
C PRO A 235 1.53 -9.14 14.08
N VAL A 236 1.17 -8.00 13.51
CA VAL A 236 1.11 -7.82 12.06
C VAL A 236 2.50 -7.48 11.56
N ASP A 237 2.91 -8.08 10.45
CA ASP A 237 4.23 -7.85 9.86
C ASP A 237 4.12 -7.81 8.33
N THR A 238 4.09 -6.61 7.77
CA THR A 238 3.94 -6.41 6.32
C THR A 238 4.38 -5.01 5.92
N LEU A 239 4.86 -4.87 4.68
CA LEU A 239 5.05 -3.59 3.99
C LEU A 239 3.74 -2.79 3.86
N ALA A 240 2.59 -3.45 3.84
CA ALA A 240 1.28 -2.86 3.60
C ALA A 240 0.65 -2.26 4.87
N ASP A 241 1.26 -1.19 5.40
CA ASP A 241 0.89 -0.52 6.65
C ASP A 241 -0.59 -0.07 6.71
N GLY A 242 -1.16 0.39 5.61
CA GLY A 242 -2.57 0.79 5.51
C GLY A 242 -3.59 -0.34 5.67
N ILE A 243 -3.17 -1.61 5.55
CA ILE A 243 -4.00 -2.81 5.77
C ILE A 243 -3.47 -3.71 6.89
N ALA A 244 -2.44 -3.28 7.62
CA ALA A 244 -1.86 -3.99 8.76
C ALA A 244 -2.77 -3.95 10.00
N VAL A 245 -3.92 -4.63 9.94
CA VAL A 245 -4.96 -4.61 10.98
C VAL A 245 -5.12 -6.00 11.60
N LYS A 246 -5.11 -6.10 12.93
CA LYS A 246 -5.23 -7.37 13.67
C LYS A 246 -6.61 -8.03 13.56
N SER A 247 -7.66 -7.26 13.30
CA SER A 247 -9.01 -7.77 13.09
C SER A 247 -9.89 -6.71 12.41
N PRO A 248 -10.77 -7.09 11.45
CA PRO A 248 -11.93 -6.25 11.13
C PRO A 248 -12.84 -6.11 12.35
N SER A 249 -13.66 -5.06 12.37
CA SER A 249 -14.71 -4.90 13.38
C SER A 249 -15.90 -5.83 13.07
N PRO A 250 -16.76 -6.17 14.05
CA PRO A 250 -18.00 -6.90 13.78
C PRO A 250 -18.86 -6.25 12.69
N ARG A 251 -18.96 -4.92 12.68
CA ARG A 251 -19.68 -4.15 11.67
C ARG A 251 -19.13 -4.41 10.26
N THR A 252 -17.84 -4.18 10.07
CA THR A 252 -17.20 -4.28 8.76
C THR A 252 -17.08 -5.73 8.27
N TYR A 253 -16.86 -6.67 9.20
CA TYR A 253 -16.90 -8.10 8.91
C TYR A 253 -18.25 -8.55 8.37
N ALA A 254 -19.37 -8.03 8.88
CA ALA A 254 -20.69 -8.38 8.36
C ALA A 254 -20.82 -8.07 6.86
N TYR A 255 -20.31 -6.92 6.40
CA TYR A 255 -20.27 -6.59 4.97
C TYR A 255 -19.30 -7.48 4.19
N ILE A 256 -18.13 -7.78 4.75
CA ILE A 256 -17.15 -8.69 4.11
C ILE A 256 -17.78 -10.07 3.90
N GLN A 257 -18.37 -10.65 4.95
CA GLN A 257 -18.99 -11.96 4.90
C GLN A 257 -20.17 -12.03 3.93
N HIS A 258 -20.93 -10.93 3.82
CA HIS A 258 -22.11 -10.90 2.96
C HIS A 258 -21.79 -10.62 1.49
N TYR A 259 -20.82 -9.73 1.21
CA TYR A 259 -20.58 -9.22 -0.14
C TYR A 259 -19.33 -9.72 -0.84
N ALA A 260 -18.33 -10.25 -0.11
CA ALA A 260 -17.14 -10.78 -0.76
C ALA A 260 -17.45 -12.10 -1.47
N ASP A 261 -17.03 -12.21 -2.72
CA ASP A 261 -17.02 -13.49 -3.43
C ASP A 261 -15.76 -14.30 -3.08
N ALA A 262 -14.68 -13.59 -2.74
CA ALA A 262 -13.45 -14.18 -2.20
C ALA A 262 -12.68 -13.16 -1.36
N VAL A 263 -11.91 -13.66 -0.39
CA VAL A 263 -10.88 -12.88 0.32
C VAL A 263 -9.57 -13.65 0.24
N VAL A 264 -8.58 -13.08 -0.44
CA VAL A 264 -7.28 -13.72 -0.70
C VAL A 264 -6.15 -12.99 0.02
N THR A 265 -5.03 -13.68 0.19
CA THR A 265 -3.80 -13.11 0.73
C THR A 265 -2.72 -13.02 -0.34
N VAL A 266 -1.78 -12.10 -0.15
CA VAL A 266 -0.61 -11.94 -1.02
C VAL A 266 0.65 -11.64 -0.20
N ALA A 267 1.77 -12.25 -0.60
CA ALA A 267 3.07 -11.99 -0.01
C ALA A 267 3.60 -10.59 -0.37
N ASP A 268 4.36 -10.00 0.55
CA ASP A 268 4.98 -8.67 0.36
C ASP A 268 5.93 -8.63 -0.85
N THR A 269 6.49 -9.77 -1.26
CA THR A 269 7.33 -9.87 -2.47
C THR A 269 6.58 -9.50 -3.74
N PHE A 270 5.29 -9.86 -3.83
CA PHE A 270 4.42 -9.46 -4.94
C PHE A 270 3.90 -8.03 -4.78
N ILE A 271 3.72 -7.56 -3.55
CA ILE A 271 3.37 -6.15 -3.28
C ILE A 271 4.50 -5.23 -3.76
N ALA A 272 5.74 -5.53 -3.38
CA ALA A 272 6.93 -4.84 -3.83
C ALA A 272 7.04 -4.85 -5.38
N GLU A 273 6.79 -6.01 -6.00
CA GLU A 273 6.80 -6.14 -7.45
C GLU A 273 5.71 -5.28 -8.12
N ALA A 274 4.50 -5.27 -7.58
CA ALA A 274 3.40 -4.45 -8.09
C ALA A 274 3.71 -2.95 -8.02
N ILE A 275 4.34 -2.47 -6.94
CA ILE A 275 4.77 -1.07 -6.81
C ILE A 275 5.77 -0.72 -7.93
N LEU A 276 6.81 -1.53 -8.12
CA LEU A 276 7.83 -1.28 -9.13
C LEU A 276 7.26 -1.38 -10.56
N LEU A 277 6.33 -2.29 -10.80
CA LEU A 277 5.62 -2.42 -12.06
C LEU A 277 4.78 -1.17 -12.35
N LEU A 278 4.01 -0.70 -11.38
CA LEU A 278 3.19 0.51 -11.51
C LEU A 278 4.07 1.74 -11.77
N LEU A 279 5.17 1.89 -11.03
CA LEU A 279 6.11 2.99 -11.20
C LEU A 279 6.76 2.95 -12.60
N SER A 280 7.22 1.77 -13.03
CA SER A 280 7.92 1.63 -14.31
C SER A 280 7.00 1.65 -15.54
N ARG A 281 5.77 1.16 -15.46
CA ARG A 281 4.85 1.07 -16.61
C ARG A 281 3.80 2.16 -16.67
N THR A 282 3.34 2.67 -15.53
CA THR A 282 2.28 3.69 -15.46
C THR A 282 2.78 5.04 -14.99
N LYS A 283 4.01 5.12 -14.44
CA LYS A 283 4.60 6.33 -13.85
C LYS A 283 3.84 6.84 -12.63
N ASN A 284 3.06 5.96 -12.00
CA ASN A 284 2.34 6.28 -10.77
C ASN A 284 3.06 5.72 -9.55
N LEU A 285 3.23 6.57 -8.55
CA LEU A 285 3.66 6.18 -7.22
C LEU A 285 2.45 5.66 -6.44
N VAL A 286 2.56 4.43 -5.95
CA VAL A 286 1.50 3.73 -5.21
C VAL A 286 2.12 3.13 -3.95
N GLU A 287 1.45 3.29 -2.82
CA GLU A 287 1.90 2.73 -1.54
C GLU A 287 1.64 1.22 -1.48
N PRO A 288 2.23 0.47 -0.53
CA PRO A 288 2.14 -0.99 -0.56
C PRO A 288 0.71 -1.51 -0.36
N SER A 289 -0.09 -0.88 0.50
CA SER A 289 -1.53 -1.18 0.61
C SER A 289 -2.32 -0.85 -0.66
N GLY A 290 -1.93 0.22 -1.37
CA GLY A 290 -2.52 0.58 -2.66
C GLY A 290 -2.20 -0.42 -3.76
N ALA A 291 -1.01 -1.02 -3.73
CA ALA A 291 -0.57 -1.99 -4.73
C ALA A 291 -1.12 -3.42 -4.49
N ALA A 292 -1.67 -3.71 -3.31
CA ALA A 292 -2.09 -5.06 -2.92
C ALA A 292 -3.09 -5.70 -3.90
N SER A 293 -4.05 -4.93 -4.43
CA SER A 293 -5.02 -5.44 -5.42
C SER A 293 -4.34 -5.98 -6.69
N LEU A 294 -3.34 -5.26 -7.19
CA LEU A 294 -2.57 -5.69 -8.36
C LEU A 294 -1.62 -6.83 -8.01
N ALA A 295 -1.01 -6.77 -6.82
CA ALA A 295 -0.12 -7.83 -6.33
C ALA A 295 -0.84 -9.19 -6.27
N ALA A 296 -2.11 -9.20 -5.85
CA ALA A 296 -2.94 -10.41 -5.88
C ALA A 296 -3.09 -10.95 -7.30
N LEU A 297 -3.30 -10.09 -8.32
CA LEU A 297 -3.34 -10.55 -9.72
C LEU A 297 -1.99 -11.08 -10.21
N LEU A 298 -0.87 -10.43 -9.86
CA LEU A 298 0.46 -10.90 -10.25
C LEU A 298 0.77 -12.29 -9.66
N SER A 299 0.31 -12.54 -8.44
CA SER A 299 0.48 -13.83 -7.74
C SER A 299 -0.53 -14.88 -8.20
N GLN A 300 -1.78 -14.46 -8.47
CA GLN A 300 -2.92 -15.33 -8.75
C GLN A 300 -3.72 -14.79 -9.95
N PRO A 301 -3.22 -14.95 -11.19
CA PRO A 301 -3.84 -14.37 -12.39
C PRO A 301 -5.30 -14.82 -12.63
N HIS A 302 -5.67 -16.02 -12.17
CA HIS A 302 -7.01 -16.58 -12.27
C HIS A 302 -8.09 -15.77 -11.53
N LEU A 303 -7.70 -14.82 -10.67
CA LEU A 303 -8.62 -13.90 -10.03
C LEU A 303 -9.22 -12.92 -11.05
N ALA A 304 -8.53 -12.60 -12.14
CA ALA A 304 -9.07 -11.77 -13.21
C ALA A 304 -10.10 -12.57 -14.03
N GLN A 305 -11.34 -12.07 -14.08
CA GLN A 305 -12.42 -12.64 -14.88
C GLN A 305 -13.24 -11.53 -15.52
N GLY A 306 -13.39 -11.61 -16.85
CA GLY A 306 -14.05 -10.56 -17.63
C GLY A 306 -13.37 -9.21 -17.43
N LYS A 307 -14.17 -8.14 -17.42
CA LYS A 307 -13.67 -6.78 -17.24
C LYS A 307 -13.35 -6.53 -15.77
N THR A 308 -12.07 -6.55 -15.45
CA THR A 308 -11.55 -6.50 -14.08
C THR A 308 -11.01 -5.11 -13.75
N VAL A 309 -11.33 -4.60 -12.55
CA VAL A 309 -10.77 -3.36 -12.01
C VAL A 309 -9.97 -3.65 -10.73
N CYS A 310 -8.70 -3.26 -10.70
CA CYS A 310 -7.91 -3.20 -9.47
C CYS A 310 -7.97 -1.80 -8.87
N LEU A 311 -8.31 -1.72 -7.59
CA LEU A 311 -8.27 -0.47 -6.85
C LEU A 311 -6.87 -0.18 -6.30
N LEU A 312 -6.29 0.97 -6.69
CA LEU A 312 -5.04 1.49 -6.15
C LEU A 312 -5.35 2.50 -5.04
N CYS A 313 -5.55 2.02 -3.81
CA CYS A 313 -6.23 2.80 -2.76
C CYS A 313 -5.43 3.98 -2.19
N GLY A 314 -4.12 4.05 -2.39
CA GLY A 314 -3.27 5.09 -1.81
C GLY A 314 -1.86 5.17 -2.40
N GLY A 315 -1.21 6.32 -2.22
CA GLY A 315 0.09 6.67 -2.78
C GLY A 315 1.08 7.29 -1.79
N ASN A 316 0.78 7.27 -0.48
CA ASN A 316 1.60 7.92 0.55
C ASN A 316 2.76 7.01 1.01
N LEU A 317 3.62 6.68 0.06
CA LEU A 317 4.82 5.86 0.28
C LEU A 317 5.97 6.68 0.86
N ASP A 318 6.62 6.15 1.89
CA ASP A 318 7.83 6.73 2.45
C ASP A 318 9.01 6.62 1.45
N LEU A 319 9.73 7.73 1.21
CA LEU A 319 10.80 7.76 0.21
C LEU A 319 11.98 6.83 0.55
N ARG A 320 12.23 6.55 1.83
CA ARG A 320 13.25 5.58 2.24
C ARG A 320 12.83 4.18 1.85
N LEU A 321 11.56 3.82 2.07
CA LEU A 321 11.02 2.53 1.63
C LEU A 321 11.05 2.42 0.10
N LEU A 322 10.70 3.49 -0.62
CA LEU A 322 10.80 3.51 -2.08
C LEU A 322 12.24 3.24 -2.56
N SER A 323 13.24 3.87 -1.93
CA SER A 323 14.65 3.66 -2.27
C SER A 323 15.07 2.19 -2.08
N ASP A 324 14.74 1.59 -0.94
CA ASP A 324 15.03 0.17 -0.65
C ASP A 324 14.32 -0.76 -1.65
N LEU A 325 13.07 -0.48 -2.00
CA LEU A 325 12.33 -1.25 -3.01
C LEU A 325 12.97 -1.17 -4.40
N ILE A 326 13.40 0.03 -4.84
CA ILE A 326 14.08 0.21 -6.13
C ILE A 326 15.39 -0.56 -6.15
N GLU A 327 16.21 -0.43 -5.11
CA GLU A 327 17.51 -1.11 -5.03
C GLU A 327 17.37 -2.63 -5.10
N ARG A 328 16.48 -3.20 -4.28
CA ARG A 328 16.15 -4.65 -4.32
C ARG A 328 15.56 -5.07 -5.67
N GLY A 329 14.75 -4.21 -6.28
CA GLY A 329 14.17 -4.43 -7.61
C GLY A 329 15.23 -4.51 -8.71
N LEU A 330 16.24 -3.63 -8.67
CA LEU A 330 17.35 -3.63 -9.62
C LEU A 330 18.22 -4.88 -9.48
N ILE A 331 18.44 -5.36 -8.25
CA ILE A 331 19.11 -6.64 -7.99
C ILE A 331 18.29 -7.81 -8.58
N ARG A 332 17.00 -7.90 -8.24
CA ARG A 332 16.11 -8.99 -8.70
C ARG A 332 15.94 -9.06 -10.22
N THR A 333 16.05 -7.93 -10.91
CA THR A 333 15.93 -7.85 -12.37
C THR A 333 17.28 -7.94 -13.09
N HIS A 334 18.35 -8.32 -12.37
CA HIS A 334 19.70 -8.44 -12.90
C HIS A 334 20.20 -7.15 -13.57
N ARG A 335 19.84 -6.01 -12.98
CA ARG A 335 20.35 -4.68 -13.36
C ARG A 335 21.45 -4.24 -12.43
N TYR A 336 21.40 -4.66 -11.16
CA TYR A 336 22.50 -4.57 -10.22
C TYR A 336 23.05 -5.96 -9.92
N PHE A 337 24.36 -6.04 -9.77
CA PHE A 337 25.10 -7.23 -9.40
C PHE A 337 26.01 -6.91 -8.22
N ARG A 338 25.76 -7.55 -7.08
CA ARG A 338 26.58 -7.41 -5.88
C ARG A 338 27.42 -8.66 -5.66
N PHE A 339 28.73 -8.46 -5.52
CA PHE A 339 29.66 -9.57 -5.31
C PHE A 339 30.87 -9.13 -4.49
N VAL A 340 31.47 -10.09 -3.79
CA VAL A 340 32.76 -9.91 -3.15
C VAL A 340 33.84 -10.45 -4.06
N SER A 341 34.90 -9.67 -4.24
CA SER A 341 36.14 -10.09 -4.87
C SER A 341 37.34 -9.83 -3.97
N ALA A 342 38.53 -10.19 -4.45
CA ALA A 342 39.78 -9.95 -3.73
C ALA A 342 40.86 -9.41 -4.68
N CYS A 343 41.43 -8.25 -4.34
CA CYS A 343 42.57 -7.69 -5.06
C CYS A 343 43.88 -7.85 -4.26
N GLY A 344 45.03 -7.71 -4.91
CA GLY A 344 46.32 -7.71 -4.21
C GLY A 344 46.44 -6.50 -3.28
N ASP A 345 46.96 -6.68 -2.06
CA ASP A 345 47.15 -5.60 -1.09
C ASP A 345 48.45 -4.82 -1.36
N LYS A 346 48.49 -4.17 -2.53
CA LYS A 346 49.59 -3.30 -2.98
C LYS A 346 49.03 -2.12 -3.79
N PRO A 347 49.78 -1.00 -3.91
CA PRO A 347 49.36 0.12 -4.74
C PRO A 347 48.94 -0.34 -6.14
N GLY A 348 47.78 0.14 -6.61
CA GLY A 348 47.21 -0.22 -7.92
C GLY A 348 46.39 -1.51 -7.98
N GLY A 349 46.35 -2.32 -6.92
CA GLY A 349 45.59 -3.59 -6.88
C GLY A 349 44.09 -3.39 -7.12
N LEU A 350 43.48 -2.45 -6.39
CA LEU A 350 42.06 -2.10 -6.57
C LEU A 350 41.80 -1.47 -7.95
N ALA A 351 42.69 -0.58 -8.42
CA ALA A 351 42.55 0.06 -9.73
C ALA A 351 42.54 -0.98 -10.87
N SER A 352 43.35 -2.03 -10.77
CA SER A 352 43.40 -3.12 -11.75
C SER A 352 42.09 -3.91 -11.76
N LEU A 353 41.53 -4.24 -10.59
CA LEU A 353 40.22 -4.90 -10.47
C LEU A 353 39.12 -4.05 -11.12
N LEU A 354 39.04 -2.76 -10.79
CA LEU A 354 38.02 -1.85 -11.35
C LEU A 354 38.19 -1.67 -12.87
N THR A 355 39.43 -1.71 -13.37
CA THR A 355 39.72 -1.68 -14.81
C THR A 355 39.15 -2.93 -15.51
N GLU A 356 39.24 -4.11 -14.89
CA GLU A 356 38.64 -5.32 -15.46
C GLU A 356 37.11 -5.29 -15.41
N VAL A 357 36.51 -4.73 -14.34
CA VAL A 357 35.06 -4.52 -14.27
C VAL A 357 34.58 -3.59 -15.40
N ALA A 358 35.25 -2.44 -15.57
CA ALA A 358 34.95 -1.49 -16.63
C ALA A 358 35.17 -2.10 -18.02
N GLY A 359 36.24 -2.89 -18.20
CA GLY A 359 36.53 -3.59 -19.44
C GLY A 359 35.49 -4.66 -19.79
N GLY A 360 34.82 -5.23 -18.79
CA GLY A 360 33.67 -6.11 -18.95
C GLY A 360 32.36 -5.37 -19.28
N GLY A 361 32.34 -4.05 -19.20
CA GLY A 361 31.16 -3.21 -19.43
C GLY A 361 30.32 -2.96 -18.18
N GLY A 362 30.80 -3.35 -16.99
CA GLY A 362 30.14 -3.06 -15.71
C GLY A 362 30.38 -1.63 -15.26
N ASN A 363 29.32 -0.93 -14.84
CA ASN A 363 29.42 0.41 -14.26
C ASN A 363 29.45 0.31 -12.72
N VAL A 364 30.53 0.78 -12.09
CA VAL A 364 30.74 0.62 -10.64
C VAL A 364 29.91 1.65 -9.88
N ILE A 365 29.00 1.18 -9.04
CA ILE A 365 28.12 2.02 -8.21
C ILE A 365 28.70 2.20 -6.80
N GLU A 366 29.16 1.10 -6.20
CA GLU A 366 29.71 1.10 -4.84
C GLU A 366 30.96 0.21 -4.77
N VAL A 367 31.94 0.66 -3.97
CA VAL A 367 33.14 -0.10 -3.64
C VAL A 367 33.38 -0.01 -2.14
N ILE A 368 33.24 -1.13 -1.42
CA ILE A 368 33.64 -1.23 -0.02
C ILE A 368 34.90 -2.07 0.06
N HIS A 369 36.00 -1.41 0.40
CA HIS A 369 37.30 -2.06 0.58
C HIS A 369 37.47 -2.47 2.04
N ASN A 370 37.42 -3.76 2.31
CA ASN A 370 37.54 -4.31 3.67
C ASN A 370 38.81 -5.16 3.81
N ARG A 371 39.75 -4.66 4.60
CA ARG A 371 41.04 -5.31 4.91
C ARG A 371 40.98 -6.27 6.11
N LEU A 372 39.89 -6.26 6.87
CA LEU A 372 39.74 -6.98 8.15
C LEU A 372 38.69 -8.10 8.09
N SER A 373 38.18 -8.44 6.90
CA SER A 373 37.25 -9.55 6.74
C SER A 373 37.95 -10.89 6.96
N ALA A 374 37.42 -11.71 7.87
CA ALA A 374 37.95 -13.03 8.22
C ALA A 374 38.01 -14.02 7.03
N SER A 375 37.34 -13.72 5.92
CA SER A 375 37.31 -14.53 4.69
C SER A 375 38.40 -14.21 3.66
N VAL A 376 39.28 -13.25 3.94
CA VAL A 376 40.30 -12.78 2.96
C VAL A 376 41.68 -13.36 3.30
N PRO A 377 42.36 -14.05 2.36
CA PRO A 377 43.72 -14.56 2.58
C PRO A 377 44.73 -13.43 2.87
N TYR A 378 45.75 -13.72 3.69
CA TYR A 378 46.86 -12.79 3.95
C TYR A 378 47.49 -12.26 2.65
N GLY A 379 47.69 -10.94 2.56
CA GLY A 379 48.25 -10.26 1.38
C GLY A 379 47.23 -9.94 0.27
N ARG A 380 45.95 -10.25 0.47
CA ARG A 380 44.84 -9.76 -0.36
C ARG A 380 43.94 -8.85 0.46
N ALA A 381 43.21 -7.99 -0.22
CA ALA A 381 42.16 -7.19 0.38
C ALA A 381 40.81 -7.53 -0.24
N GLY A 382 39.78 -7.69 0.60
CA GLY A 382 38.42 -7.98 0.15
C GLY A 382 37.76 -6.72 -0.37
N VAL A 383 37.05 -6.84 -1.48
CA VAL A 383 36.35 -5.74 -2.13
C VAL A 383 34.92 -6.18 -2.38
N ASP A 384 33.97 -5.60 -1.66
CA ASP A 384 32.54 -5.72 -1.96
C ASP A 384 32.19 -4.66 -3.01
N LEU A 385 31.62 -5.12 -4.12
CA LEU A 385 31.31 -4.34 -5.30
C LEU A 385 29.83 -4.43 -5.59
N LEU A 386 29.21 -3.27 -5.78
CA LEU A 386 27.91 -3.14 -6.44
C LEU A 386 28.13 -2.56 -7.82
N VAL A 387 27.73 -3.30 -8.86
CA VAL A 387 27.94 -2.94 -10.26
C VAL A 387 26.62 -2.96 -11.00
N GLU A 388 26.37 -1.94 -11.81
CA GLU A 388 25.27 -1.90 -12.76
C GLU A 388 25.65 -2.71 -14.01
N VAL A 389 24.74 -3.60 -14.39
CA VAL A 389 24.86 -4.58 -15.48
C VAL A 389 23.59 -4.55 -16.33
N ARG A 390 23.62 -5.23 -17.49
CA ARG A 390 22.56 -5.14 -18.49
C ARG A 390 21.45 -6.16 -18.21
N ASP A 391 21.87 -7.38 -17.91
CA ASP A 391 21.04 -8.55 -17.68
C ASP A 391 21.90 -9.66 -17.05
N GLU A 392 21.28 -10.81 -16.82
CA GLU A 392 21.93 -12.00 -16.25
C GLU A 392 23.08 -12.55 -17.11
N ARG A 393 23.01 -12.39 -18.44
CA ARG A 393 24.10 -12.83 -19.33
C ARG A 393 25.33 -11.97 -19.12
N HIS A 394 25.14 -10.66 -19.01
CA HIS A 394 26.22 -9.74 -18.69
C HIS A 394 26.84 -10.03 -17.32
N ILE A 395 26.05 -10.43 -16.31
CA ILE A 395 26.58 -10.90 -15.01
C ILE A 395 27.50 -12.10 -15.20
N THR A 396 27.09 -13.07 -16.02
CA THR A 396 27.86 -14.28 -16.29
C THR A 396 29.16 -13.98 -17.03
N ASP A 397 29.09 -13.16 -18.09
CA ASP A 397 30.26 -12.72 -18.86
C ASP A 397 31.26 -11.97 -17.98
N LEU A 398 30.76 -11.07 -17.12
CA LEU A 398 31.58 -10.30 -16.18
C LEU A 398 32.23 -11.21 -15.13
N THR A 399 31.48 -12.18 -14.59
CA THR A 399 32.00 -13.16 -13.62
C THR A 399 33.16 -13.94 -14.24
N ASN A 400 32.95 -14.52 -15.43
CA ASN A 400 33.97 -15.33 -16.11
C ASN A 400 35.23 -14.51 -16.40
N ARG A 401 35.07 -13.27 -16.91
CA ARG A 401 36.20 -12.37 -17.18
C ARG A 401 37.03 -12.12 -15.92
N LEU A 402 36.38 -11.82 -14.80
CA LEU A 402 37.07 -11.53 -13.54
C LEU A 402 37.83 -12.77 -13.04
N GLU A 403 37.20 -13.94 -13.09
CA GLU A 403 37.81 -15.20 -12.66
C GLU A 403 39.02 -15.59 -13.53
N GLU A 404 38.91 -15.45 -14.87
CA GLU A 404 40.02 -15.67 -15.81
C GLU A 404 41.22 -14.76 -15.54
N ARG A 405 40.96 -13.56 -15.01
CA ARG A 405 41.99 -12.56 -14.64
C ARG A 405 42.50 -12.72 -13.19
N GLY A 406 42.07 -13.76 -12.48
CA GLY A 406 42.54 -14.09 -11.14
C GLY A 406 41.84 -13.32 -10.02
N TYR A 407 40.68 -12.71 -10.31
CA TYR A 407 39.81 -12.06 -9.35
C TYR A 407 38.65 -13.01 -9.01
N PRO A 408 38.66 -13.67 -7.83
CA PRO A 408 37.56 -14.54 -7.45
C PRO A 408 36.27 -13.75 -7.30
N VAL A 409 35.13 -14.34 -7.64
CA VAL A 409 33.82 -13.68 -7.53
C VAL A 409 32.90 -14.53 -6.66
N THR A 410 32.56 -14.01 -5.48
CA THR A 410 31.53 -14.59 -4.62
C THR A 410 30.27 -13.74 -4.74
N ARG A 411 29.25 -14.26 -5.43
CA ARG A 411 27.97 -13.56 -5.60
C ARG A 411 27.27 -13.41 -4.24
N LEU A 412 26.78 -12.21 -3.95
CA LEU A 412 25.98 -11.93 -2.75
C LEU A 412 24.47 -11.85 -3.04
N SER A 413 24.10 -11.54 -4.28
CA SER A 413 22.72 -11.34 -4.71
C SER A 413 22.50 -11.66 -6.18
#